data_AF-A0A817LQC5-F1
#
_entry.id   AF-A0A817LQC5-F1
#
_cell.length_a   1.000
_cell.length_b   1.000
_cell.length_c   1.000
_cell.angle_alpha   90.00
_cell.angle_beta   90.00
_cell.angle_gamma   90.00
#
_symmetry.space_group_name_H-M   'P 1'
#
loop_
_entity.id
_entity.type
_entity.pdbx_description
1 polymer ?
#
loop_
_entity_poly.entity_id
_entity_poly.type
_entity_poly.pdbx_seq_one_letter_code
_entity_poly.pdbx_strand_id
1 'polypeptide(L)'
;MLSWTCVGSGKSGLYTNYYRHRDSCNFCTPEYEEERQQKVEEEQVAIRQHFQALDDKQRPWSEWGRSDASFRQHTGHDVDQVHQLYSMCEQSLINYCSYRNEQHSDNTITRYLSPMNLLAVTLWYLKHYHSEPYIATEVNLAHQTVSYFLSSVLDILHSCVYAELISLPADIANTRTPHGPEQSHKLIVDSTFIAVPEPSNSEERKAYYHAKSSTNYALKVQIACDFHHRIVYVSECYHGSVHDITILSESDLLEHVNDSVQIIADKGYIGEENVVTPRKKLHGRELTDENKSFNREINSARAAIENINQRLKTYAIVGGIYRGAIHDFHKATKIVQVISALCLQQLKQRTTTFNQMIHQRLYPSRWTASTLNSSQIRRTTVLRSKHLSSAFNYGDQSDKYLTTKINGCDLDKALERYRIYERRLIDIIPPQTTTTTNENSKINDKSSKCENCC
;
A
#
# COMPACT_ATOMS: atom_id res chain seq x y z
N MET A 1 21.09 34.60 -2.71
CA MET A 1 22.40 34.12 -3.20
C MET A 1 22.63 32.73 -2.65
N LEU A 2 23.05 31.77 -3.48
CA LEU A 2 23.37 30.43 -3.02
C LEU A 2 24.75 30.42 -2.36
N SER A 3 24.84 29.85 -1.16
CA SER A 3 26.08 29.61 -0.43
C SER A 3 26.48 28.14 -0.49
N TRP A 4 27.76 27.85 -0.28
CA TRP A 4 28.30 26.51 -0.13
C TRP A 4 29.06 26.39 1.19
N THR A 5 29.17 25.16 1.70
CA THR A 5 30.01 24.83 2.86
C THR A 5 30.79 23.55 2.54
N CYS A 6 32.12 23.60 2.65
CA CYS A 6 32.97 22.41 2.58
C CYS A 6 32.89 21.67 3.92
N VAL A 7 32.45 20.41 3.85
CA VAL A 7 32.24 19.59 5.05
C VAL A 7 33.55 19.23 5.75
N GLY A 8 34.62 18.95 5.00
CA GLY A 8 35.90 18.55 5.60
C GLY A 8 36.70 19.73 6.18
N SER A 9 36.62 20.91 5.56
CA SER A 9 37.38 22.09 6.02
C SER A 9 36.57 23.10 6.81
N GLY A 10 35.24 22.93 6.91
CA GLY A 10 34.30 23.88 7.53
C GLY A 10 34.19 25.25 6.85
N LYS A 11 34.83 25.46 5.69
CA LYS A 11 34.81 26.76 4.99
C LYS A 11 33.49 26.94 4.27
N SER A 12 32.91 28.12 4.35
CA SER A 12 31.71 28.50 3.61
C SER A 12 31.94 29.75 2.77
N GLY A 13 31.13 29.92 1.73
CA GLY A 13 31.24 31.07 0.83
C GLY A 13 30.10 31.18 -0.16
N LEU A 14 30.14 32.24 -0.97
CA LEU A 14 29.22 32.40 -2.11
C LEU A 14 29.59 31.40 -3.21
N TYR A 15 28.58 30.87 -3.92
CA TYR A 15 28.76 29.86 -4.98
C TYR A 15 29.74 30.29 -6.08
N THR A 16 29.89 31.59 -6.32
CA THR A 16 30.88 32.16 -7.25
C THR A 16 32.33 31.79 -6.91
N ASN A 17 32.62 31.47 -5.65
CA ASN A 17 33.95 31.07 -5.18
C ASN A 17 34.09 29.54 -4.96
N TYR A 18 33.05 28.76 -5.24
CA TYR A 18 33.02 27.31 -5.00
C TYR A 18 34.13 26.57 -5.77
N TYR A 19 34.24 26.78 -7.08
CA TYR A 19 35.21 26.06 -7.91
C TYR A 19 36.66 26.34 -7.51
N ARG A 20 37.01 27.60 -7.16
CA ARG A 20 38.35 27.92 -6.63
C ARG A 20 38.67 27.17 -5.34
N HIS A 21 37.69 27.05 -4.44
CA HIS A 21 37.89 26.28 -3.22
C HIS A 21 38.01 24.79 -3.52
N ARG A 22 37.10 24.22 -4.33
CA ARG A 22 37.10 22.80 -4.70
C ARG A 22 38.45 22.38 -5.27
N ASP A 23 38.98 23.14 -6.22
CA ASP A 23 40.21 22.78 -6.94
C ASP A 23 41.49 22.96 -6.09
N SER A 24 41.40 23.63 -4.92
CA SER A 24 42.52 23.86 -3.98
C SER A 24 42.35 23.18 -2.63
N CYS A 25 41.24 22.48 -2.40
CA CYS A 25 40.90 21.88 -1.11
C CYS A 25 41.19 20.38 -1.14
N ASN A 26 42.10 19.94 -0.26
CA ASN A 26 42.41 18.52 -0.07
C ASN A 26 41.21 17.68 0.44
N PHE A 27 40.12 18.33 0.85
CA PHE A 27 38.90 17.69 1.35
C PHE A 27 37.75 17.70 0.32
N CYS A 28 37.97 18.25 -0.88
CA CYS A 28 37.00 18.28 -1.98
C CYS A 28 37.49 17.44 -3.17
N THR A 29 38.43 16.52 -2.94
CA THR A 29 38.88 15.57 -3.96
C THR A 29 37.93 14.37 -4.01
N PRO A 30 37.76 13.73 -5.19
CA PRO A 30 36.97 12.52 -5.32
C PRO A 30 37.43 11.42 -4.35
N GLU A 31 38.74 11.25 -4.14
CA GLU A 31 39.28 10.22 -3.24
C GLU A 31 38.89 10.49 -1.78
N TYR A 32 38.91 11.75 -1.33
CA TYR A 32 38.49 12.09 0.03
C TYR A 32 36.97 11.93 0.21
N GLU A 33 36.17 12.25 -0.81
CA GLU A 33 34.73 12.02 -0.78
C GLU A 33 34.39 10.52 -0.73
N GLU A 34 35.11 9.68 -1.48
CA GLU A 34 34.99 8.21 -1.44
C GLU A 34 35.39 7.65 -0.07
N GLU A 35 36.56 8.04 0.47
CA GLU A 35 36.99 7.62 1.82
C GLU A 35 36.00 8.04 2.91
N ARG A 36 35.43 9.24 2.80
CA ARG A 36 34.42 9.75 3.72
C ARG A 36 33.11 8.96 3.59
N GLN A 37 32.65 8.68 2.38
CA GLN A 37 31.46 7.86 2.15
C GLN A 37 31.66 6.45 2.72
N GLN A 38 32.83 5.85 2.49
CA GLN A 38 33.18 4.55 3.04
C GLN A 38 33.17 4.55 4.57
N LYS A 39 33.75 5.56 5.23
CA LYS A 39 33.68 5.68 6.70
C LYS A 39 32.25 5.80 7.23
N VAL A 40 31.40 6.57 6.55
CA VAL A 40 29.98 6.70 6.91
C VAL A 40 29.25 5.36 6.73
N GLU A 41 29.53 4.63 5.65
CA GLU A 41 28.95 3.30 5.42
C GLU A 41 29.41 2.29 6.48
N GLU A 42 30.69 2.27 6.84
CA GLU A 42 31.24 1.42 7.90
C GLU A 42 30.59 1.71 9.26
N GLU A 43 30.42 2.98 9.61
CA GLU A 43 29.72 3.41 10.83
C GLU A 43 28.25 2.98 10.81
N GLN A 44 27.56 3.16 9.69
CA GLN A 44 26.17 2.69 9.52
C GLN A 44 26.03 1.17 9.61
N VAL A 45 27.00 0.40 9.09
CA VAL A 45 27.02 -1.06 9.21
C VAL A 45 27.22 -1.47 10.67
N ALA A 46 28.13 -0.83 11.41
CA ALA A 46 28.34 -1.10 12.83
C ALA A 46 27.08 -0.81 13.67
N ILE A 47 26.40 0.31 13.39
CA ILE A 47 25.12 0.67 14.04
C ILE A 47 24.04 -0.38 13.75
N ARG A 48 23.92 -0.83 12.50
CA ARG A 48 22.95 -1.87 12.11
C ARG A 48 23.21 -3.19 12.84
N GLN A 49 24.46 -3.65 12.88
CA GLN A 49 24.84 -4.87 13.59
C GLN A 49 24.55 -4.78 15.10
N HIS A 50 24.78 -3.59 15.69
CA HIS A 50 24.46 -3.35 17.10
C HIS A 50 22.95 -3.49 17.37
N PHE A 51 22.10 -2.85 16.56
CA PHE A 51 20.65 -2.94 16.74
C PHE A 51 20.10 -4.34 16.47
N GLN A 52 20.64 -5.05 15.49
CA GLN A 52 20.26 -6.44 15.23
C GLN A 52 20.53 -7.34 16.45
N ALA A 53 21.65 -7.12 17.15
CA ALA A 53 21.94 -7.84 18.39
C ALA A 53 20.99 -7.49 19.56
N LEU A 54 20.33 -6.33 19.52
CA LEU A 54 19.28 -5.94 20.46
C LEU A 54 17.92 -6.54 20.10
N ASP A 55 17.60 -6.66 18.81
CA ASP A 55 16.34 -7.26 18.31
C ASP A 55 16.12 -8.67 18.88
N ASP A 56 17.17 -9.49 18.89
CA ASP A 56 17.13 -10.87 19.39
C ASP A 56 16.95 -10.96 20.92
N LYS A 57 17.22 -9.88 21.64
CA LYS A 57 17.23 -9.85 23.12
C LYS A 57 16.05 -9.10 23.72
N GLN A 58 15.45 -8.16 22.97
CA GLN A 58 14.40 -7.29 23.46
C GLN A 58 13.01 -7.73 22.99
N ARG A 59 12.05 -7.71 23.92
CA ARG A 59 10.63 -7.77 23.57
C ARG A 59 10.25 -6.45 22.85
N PRO A 60 9.32 -6.48 21.89
CA PRO A 60 8.50 -7.63 21.53
C PRO A 60 9.07 -8.60 20.47
N TRP A 61 10.05 -8.18 19.66
CA TRP A 61 10.51 -8.94 18.49
C TRP A 61 11.06 -10.33 18.85
N SER A 62 11.85 -10.43 19.92
CA SER A 62 12.45 -11.69 20.39
C SER A 62 11.44 -12.78 20.78
N GLU A 63 10.18 -12.42 21.02
CA GLU A 63 9.10 -13.34 21.36
C GLU A 63 8.10 -13.51 20.22
N TRP A 64 7.62 -12.41 19.65
CA TRP A 64 6.59 -12.46 18.63
C TRP A 64 7.14 -12.99 17.31
N GLY A 65 8.39 -12.65 16.98
CA GLY A 65 9.07 -13.03 15.73
C GLY A 65 9.37 -14.51 15.59
N ARG A 66 9.10 -15.32 16.63
CA ARG A 66 9.31 -16.78 16.63
C ARG A 66 8.37 -17.54 15.70
N SER A 67 7.24 -16.94 15.34
CA SER A 67 6.33 -17.51 14.34
C SER A 67 5.49 -16.44 13.65
N ASP A 68 5.25 -16.61 12.35
CA ASP A 68 4.40 -15.70 11.58
C ASP A 68 2.99 -15.57 12.16
N ALA A 69 2.44 -16.65 12.73
CA ALA A 69 1.12 -16.63 13.34
C ALA A 69 1.08 -15.70 14.56
N SER A 70 2.07 -15.81 15.45
CA SER A 70 2.20 -14.93 16.62
C SER A 70 2.41 -13.48 16.19
N PHE A 71 3.33 -13.25 15.25
CA PHE A 71 3.62 -11.89 14.78
C PHE A 71 2.40 -11.22 14.13
N ARG A 72 1.65 -11.97 13.31
CA ARG A 72 0.43 -11.50 12.66
C ARG A 72 -0.68 -11.20 13.65
N GLN A 73 -0.80 -11.99 14.72
CA GLN A 73 -1.76 -11.71 15.78
C GLN A 73 -1.49 -10.36 16.46
N HIS A 74 -0.22 -10.02 16.70
CA HIS A 74 0.14 -8.77 17.38
C HIS A 74 0.14 -7.57 16.43
N THR A 75 0.74 -7.68 15.24
CA THR A 75 0.98 -6.53 14.36
C THR A 75 0.02 -6.43 13.17
N GLY A 76 -0.77 -7.47 12.92
CA GLY A 76 -1.52 -7.66 11.67
C GLY A 76 -0.68 -8.17 10.49
N HIS A 77 0.64 -8.27 10.65
CA HIS A 77 1.60 -8.60 9.60
C HIS A 77 2.45 -9.82 9.97
N ASP A 78 2.88 -10.60 8.99
CA ASP A 78 3.93 -11.61 9.22
C ASP A 78 5.32 -10.99 9.26
N VAL A 79 6.32 -11.83 9.57
CA VAL A 79 7.71 -11.38 9.78
C VAL A 79 8.27 -10.77 8.49
N ASP A 80 8.03 -11.40 7.33
CA ASP A 80 8.48 -10.90 6.03
C ASP A 80 7.84 -9.55 5.68
N GLN A 81 6.56 -9.36 5.97
CA GLN A 81 5.86 -8.08 5.77
C GLN A 81 6.50 -6.96 6.59
N VAL A 82 6.82 -7.23 7.85
CA VAL A 82 7.41 -6.20 8.72
C VAL A 82 8.86 -5.93 8.37
N HIS A 83 9.62 -6.92 7.91
CA HIS A 83 10.93 -6.65 7.31
C HIS A 83 10.85 -5.75 6.07
N GLN A 84 9.83 -5.96 5.22
CA GLN A 84 9.61 -5.07 4.08
C GLN A 84 9.26 -3.64 4.53
N LEU A 85 8.36 -3.49 5.52
CA LEU A 85 8.05 -2.17 6.09
C LEU A 85 9.30 -1.51 6.66
N TYR A 86 10.08 -2.28 7.44
CA TYR A 86 11.31 -1.81 8.04
C TYR A 86 12.30 -1.34 6.96
N SER A 87 12.47 -2.09 5.87
CA SER A 87 13.38 -1.68 4.78
C SER A 87 13.03 -0.33 4.14
N MET A 88 11.74 0.05 4.15
CA MET A 88 11.27 1.34 3.61
C MET A 88 11.58 2.51 4.56
N CYS A 89 11.69 2.26 5.86
CA CYS A 89 11.87 3.30 6.88
C CYS A 89 13.11 3.12 7.78
N GLU A 90 13.99 2.17 7.45
CA GLU A 90 15.15 1.75 8.25
C GLU A 90 16.02 2.95 8.63
N GLN A 91 16.44 3.74 7.63
CA GLN A 91 17.34 4.86 7.88
C GLN A 91 16.71 5.92 8.79
N SER A 92 15.43 6.22 8.61
CA SER A 92 14.70 7.18 9.43
C SER A 92 14.55 6.70 10.88
N LEU A 93 14.31 5.39 11.08
CA LEU A 93 14.26 4.79 12.42
C LEU A 93 15.64 4.75 13.09
N ILE A 94 16.70 4.41 12.36
CA ILE A 94 18.07 4.45 12.87
C ILE A 94 18.43 5.87 13.30
N ASN A 95 18.16 6.87 12.45
CA ASN A 95 18.43 8.28 12.76
C ASN A 95 17.67 8.74 14.02
N TYR A 96 16.40 8.32 14.16
CA TYR A 96 15.61 8.59 15.37
C TYR A 96 16.27 7.98 16.62
N CYS A 97 16.70 6.71 16.56
CA CYS A 97 17.38 6.05 17.67
C CYS A 97 18.71 6.71 18.02
N SER A 98 19.54 7.03 17.03
CA SER A 98 20.83 7.71 17.24
C SER A 98 20.64 9.08 17.89
N TYR A 99 19.73 9.90 17.38
CA TYR A 99 19.41 11.21 17.96
C TYR A 99 18.94 11.09 19.42
N ARG A 100 18.08 10.11 19.72
CA ARG A 100 17.62 9.87 21.09
C ARG A 100 18.75 9.44 22.02
N ASN A 101 19.66 8.59 21.55
CA ASN A 101 20.80 8.14 22.34
C ASN A 101 21.77 9.29 22.65
N GLU A 102 22.01 10.21 21.70
CA GLU A 102 22.87 11.39 21.91
C GLU A 102 22.32 12.35 22.99
N GLN A 103 21.00 12.52 23.05
CA GLN A 103 20.34 13.40 24.03
C GLN A 103 20.35 12.85 25.46
N HIS A 104 20.60 11.56 25.63
CA HIS A 104 20.62 10.88 26.91
C HIS A 104 22.04 10.34 27.17
N SER A 105 22.95 11.26 27.50
CA SER A 105 24.39 11.06 27.73
C SER A 105 24.80 10.12 28.88
N ASP A 106 23.85 9.39 29.47
CA ASP A 106 24.12 8.45 30.54
C ASP A 106 24.25 7.04 29.98
N ASN A 107 25.35 6.37 30.33
CA ASN A 107 26.03 5.30 29.59
C ASN A 107 25.30 3.94 29.57
N THR A 108 23.96 3.93 29.58
CA THR A 108 23.13 2.74 29.47
C THR A 108 22.35 2.77 28.16
N ILE A 109 23.04 2.37 27.09
CA ILE A 109 22.50 2.08 25.74
C ILE A 109 21.31 1.08 25.78
N THR A 110 21.06 0.44 26.93
CA THR A 110 20.00 -0.55 27.18
C THR A 110 18.61 0.02 27.49
N ARG A 111 18.38 1.34 27.47
CA ARG A 111 17.06 1.94 27.81
C ARG A 111 16.11 2.15 26.65
N TYR A 112 16.56 2.02 25.41
CA TYR A 112 15.70 2.23 24.22
C TYR A 112 15.49 0.94 23.45
N LEU A 113 14.29 0.81 22.88
CA LEU A 113 13.97 -0.25 21.93
C LEU A 113 14.79 -0.04 20.66
N SER A 114 15.24 -1.14 20.08
CA SER A 114 15.81 -1.14 18.73
C SER A 114 14.82 -0.59 17.68
N PRO A 115 15.31 -0.10 16.52
CA PRO A 115 14.47 0.33 15.38
C PRO A 115 13.35 -0.65 15.02
N MET A 116 13.65 -1.95 14.96
CA MET A 116 12.67 -2.98 14.65
C MET A 116 11.60 -3.13 15.75
N ASN A 117 12.02 -3.10 17.02
CA ASN A 117 11.08 -3.15 18.14
C ASN A 117 10.19 -1.90 18.23
N LEU A 118 10.71 -0.72 17.91
CA LEU A 118 9.91 0.50 17.81
C LEU A 118 8.81 0.36 16.76
N LEU A 119 9.15 -0.18 15.58
CA LEU A 119 8.20 -0.47 14.52
C LEU A 119 7.15 -1.49 15.00
N ALA A 120 7.58 -2.62 15.57
CA ALA A 120 6.70 -3.68 16.03
C ALA A 120 5.70 -3.20 17.10
N VAL A 121 6.16 -2.41 18.09
CA VAL A 121 5.29 -1.84 19.12
C VAL A 121 4.31 -0.83 18.53
N THR A 122 4.75 -0.02 17.56
CA THR A 122 3.86 0.94 16.88
C THR A 122 2.78 0.22 16.06
N LEU A 123 3.13 -0.86 15.35
CA LEU A 123 2.15 -1.69 14.63
C LEU A 123 1.17 -2.36 15.60
N TRP A 124 1.65 -2.84 16.74
CA TRP A 124 0.82 -3.42 17.79
C TRP A 124 -0.16 -2.38 18.39
N TYR A 125 0.32 -1.16 18.64
CA TYR A 125 -0.51 -0.02 19.05
C TYR A 125 -1.59 0.29 18.01
N LEU A 126 -1.27 0.39 16.72
CA LEU A 126 -2.27 0.67 15.69
C LEU A 126 -3.29 -0.48 15.57
N LYS A 127 -2.82 -1.73 15.66
CA LYS A 127 -3.66 -2.92 15.46
C LYS A 127 -4.66 -3.13 16.59
N HIS A 128 -4.21 -3.08 17.84
CA HIS A 128 -5.02 -3.40 19.02
C HIS A 128 -5.46 -2.18 19.81
N TYR A 129 -4.84 -1.03 19.57
CA TYR A 129 -5.12 0.21 20.26
C TYR A 129 -5.14 0.01 21.77
N HIS A 130 -4.07 -0.54 22.31
CA HIS A 130 -3.85 -0.58 23.74
C HIS A 130 -3.58 0.83 24.29
N SER A 131 -3.78 1.03 25.59
CA SER A 131 -3.42 2.29 26.24
C SER A 131 -1.90 2.44 26.29
N GLU A 132 -1.40 3.66 26.13
CA GLU A 132 0.04 3.95 26.21
C GLU A 132 0.65 3.49 27.56
N PRO A 133 -0.02 3.63 28.74
CA PRO A 133 0.50 3.10 30.00
C PRO A 133 0.61 1.58 30.04
N TYR A 134 -0.31 0.86 29.38
CA TYR A 134 -0.24 -0.59 29.30
C TYR A 134 0.97 -1.02 28.44
N ILE A 135 1.14 -0.40 27.26
CA ILE A 135 2.30 -0.64 26.40
C ILE A 135 3.59 -0.37 27.17
N ALA A 136 3.66 0.76 27.88
CA ALA A 136 4.82 1.14 28.68
C ALA A 136 5.19 0.07 29.73
N THR A 137 4.19 -0.54 30.37
CA THR A 137 4.40 -1.65 31.31
C THR A 137 4.93 -2.89 30.59
N GLU A 138 4.36 -3.27 29.45
CA GLU A 138 4.77 -4.47 28.69
C GLU A 138 6.19 -4.38 28.12
N VAL A 139 6.62 -3.19 27.70
CA VAL A 139 7.98 -2.97 27.17
C VAL A 139 8.96 -2.43 28.21
N ASN A 140 8.54 -2.33 29.48
CA ASN A 140 9.33 -1.82 30.61
C ASN A 140 9.96 -0.43 30.34
N LEU A 141 9.15 0.50 29.83
CA LEU A 141 9.53 1.89 29.57
C LEU A 141 8.65 2.86 30.36
N ALA A 142 9.11 4.11 30.49
CA ALA A 142 8.26 5.17 30.99
C ALA A 142 7.14 5.49 29.98
N HIS A 143 5.94 5.79 30.49
CA HIS A 143 4.78 6.19 29.66
C HIS A 143 5.12 7.31 28.67
N GLN A 144 5.84 8.32 29.13
CA GLN A 144 6.20 9.47 28.30
C GLN A 144 7.09 9.06 27.12
N THR A 145 8.01 8.11 27.32
CA THR A 145 8.84 7.54 26.24
C THR A 145 7.98 6.87 25.18
N VAL A 146 6.97 6.09 25.60
CA VAL A 146 6.01 5.45 24.68
C VAL A 146 5.24 6.48 23.87
N SER A 147 4.67 7.48 24.53
CA SER A 147 3.91 8.55 23.86
C SER A 147 4.75 9.25 22.77
N TYR A 148 6.00 9.58 23.10
CA TYR A 148 6.89 10.26 22.17
C TYR A 148 7.28 9.39 20.97
N PHE A 149 7.70 8.14 21.20
CA PHE A 149 8.14 7.32 20.07
C PHE A 149 6.95 6.90 19.20
N LEU A 150 5.77 6.64 19.75
CA LEU A 150 4.59 6.29 18.94
C LEU A 150 4.25 7.41 17.96
N SER A 151 4.30 8.66 18.41
CA SER A 151 4.10 9.81 17.53
C SER A 151 5.20 9.93 16.48
N SER A 152 6.47 9.78 16.89
CA SER A 152 7.62 9.94 15.98
C SER A 152 7.68 8.83 14.93
N VAL A 153 7.42 7.59 15.33
CA VAL A 153 7.39 6.43 14.42
C VAL A 153 6.18 6.51 13.50
N LEU A 154 5.04 7.04 13.95
CA LEU A 154 3.90 7.32 13.07
C LEU A 154 4.28 8.33 11.97
N ASP A 155 5.01 9.40 12.32
CA ASP A 155 5.50 10.38 11.35
C ASP A 155 6.49 9.77 10.34
N ILE A 156 7.37 8.88 10.81
CA ILE A 156 8.29 8.13 9.95
C ILE A 156 7.52 7.19 9.01
N LEU A 157 6.55 6.44 9.53
CA LEU A 157 5.70 5.56 8.72
C LEU A 157 4.91 6.35 7.67
N HIS A 158 4.41 7.52 8.03
CA HIS A 158 3.72 8.39 7.07
C HIS A 158 4.67 8.87 5.96
N SER A 159 5.86 9.35 6.33
CA SER A 159 6.83 9.92 5.38
C SER A 159 7.50 8.88 4.49
N CYS A 160 7.69 7.66 4.98
CA CYS A 160 8.39 6.60 4.25
C CYS A 160 7.43 5.57 3.64
N VAL A 161 6.49 5.04 4.44
CA VAL A 161 5.66 3.90 4.02
C VAL A 161 4.43 4.36 3.24
N TYR A 162 3.70 5.35 3.75
CA TYR A 162 2.52 5.87 3.04
C TYR A 162 2.90 6.53 1.71
N ALA A 163 3.92 7.40 1.74
CA ALA A 163 4.43 8.08 0.54
C ALA A 163 4.92 7.12 -0.56
N GLU A 164 5.49 5.96 -0.19
CA GLU A 164 5.95 4.97 -1.18
C GLU A 164 4.82 4.06 -1.68
N LEU A 165 3.89 3.65 -0.82
CA LEU A 165 2.87 2.65 -1.19
C LEU A 165 1.63 3.23 -1.86
N ILE A 166 1.23 4.44 -1.49
CA ILE A 166 0.04 5.11 -2.02
C ILE A 166 0.47 6.11 -3.07
N SER A 167 0.34 5.72 -4.35
CA SER A 167 0.60 6.60 -5.48
C SER A 167 -0.71 7.24 -5.96
N LEU A 168 -0.66 8.53 -6.26
CA LEU A 168 -1.81 9.30 -6.70
C LEU A 168 -2.31 8.81 -8.07
N PRO A 169 -3.60 8.97 -8.39
CA PRO A 169 -4.16 8.55 -9.67
C PRO A 169 -3.43 9.14 -10.89
N ALA A 170 -2.97 10.39 -10.80
CA ALA A 170 -2.20 11.08 -11.84
C ALA A 170 -0.89 10.36 -12.22
N ASP A 171 -0.30 9.63 -11.28
CA ASP A 171 0.95 8.89 -11.49
C ASP A 171 0.72 7.52 -12.15
N ILE A 172 -0.55 7.12 -12.36
CA ILE A 172 -0.91 5.82 -12.92
C ILE A 172 -1.20 5.96 -14.41
N ALA A 173 -0.27 5.51 -15.26
CA ALA A 173 -0.44 5.53 -16.72
C ALA A 173 -1.73 4.78 -17.17
N ASN A 174 -2.58 5.48 -17.92
CA ASN A 174 -3.90 5.03 -18.40
C ASN A 174 -3.93 3.69 -19.17
N THR A 175 -2.80 3.26 -19.74
CA THR A 175 -2.69 2.06 -20.59
C THR A 175 -2.63 0.74 -19.80
N ARG A 176 -2.54 0.79 -18.48
CA ARG A 176 -2.46 -0.39 -17.59
C ARG A 176 -3.42 -0.36 -16.41
N THR A 177 -4.36 0.60 -16.39
CA THR A 177 -5.35 0.70 -15.31
C THR A 177 -6.49 -0.29 -15.54
N PRO A 178 -6.84 -1.11 -14.53
CA PRO A 178 -8.06 -1.90 -14.54
C PRO A 178 -9.25 -0.95 -14.70
N HIS A 179 -10.18 -1.28 -15.58
CA HIS A 179 -11.40 -0.49 -15.74
C HIS A 179 -12.57 -1.17 -15.05
N GLY A 180 -13.53 -0.37 -14.61
CA GLY A 180 -14.79 -0.84 -14.08
C GLY A 180 -15.72 -1.37 -15.18
N PRO A 181 -17.04 -1.30 -14.97
CA PRO A 181 -18.04 -1.70 -15.97
C PRO A 181 -17.88 -1.02 -17.34
N GLU A 182 -17.26 0.16 -17.37
CA GLU A 182 -16.97 0.92 -18.59
C GLU A 182 -15.49 1.35 -18.58
N GLN A 183 -14.91 1.61 -19.75
CA GLN A 183 -13.49 1.92 -19.89
C GLN A 183 -13.07 3.22 -19.18
N SER A 184 -14.00 4.18 -19.09
CA SER A 184 -13.84 5.46 -18.38
C SER A 184 -13.88 5.31 -16.86
N HIS A 185 -14.50 4.24 -16.32
CA HIS A 185 -14.50 3.97 -14.89
C HIS A 185 -13.10 3.55 -14.45
N LYS A 186 -12.37 4.41 -13.72
CA LYS A 186 -11.02 4.09 -13.22
C LYS A 186 -10.92 4.02 -11.71
N LEU A 187 -11.78 4.73 -10.99
CA LEU A 187 -11.70 4.85 -9.54
C LEU A 187 -13.05 4.54 -8.91
N ILE A 188 -12.99 4.09 -7.66
CA ILE A 188 -14.12 3.94 -6.77
C ILE A 188 -13.82 4.78 -5.53
N VAL A 189 -14.78 5.60 -5.12
CA VAL A 189 -14.68 6.46 -3.93
C VAL A 189 -15.77 6.11 -2.94
N ASP A 190 -15.40 6.04 -1.67
CA ASP A 190 -16.33 5.95 -0.56
C ASP A 190 -15.73 6.65 0.66
N SER A 191 -16.61 7.13 1.55
CA SER A 191 -16.20 7.69 2.83
C SER A 191 -16.35 6.64 3.93
N THR A 192 -15.37 6.59 4.82
CA THR A 192 -15.46 5.86 6.07
C THR A 192 -15.35 6.83 7.24
N PHE A 193 -15.57 6.32 8.44
CA PHE A 193 -15.58 7.14 9.64
C PHE A 193 -14.88 6.43 10.79
N ILE A 194 -14.35 7.23 11.70
CA ILE A 194 -13.74 6.81 12.96
C ILE A 194 -14.60 7.38 14.08
N ALA A 195 -15.13 6.52 14.95
CA ALA A 195 -15.94 6.98 16.08
C ALA A 195 -15.08 7.82 17.04
N VAL A 196 -15.61 8.93 17.53
CA VAL A 196 -14.94 9.77 18.55
C VAL A 196 -15.79 9.85 19.81
N PRO A 197 -15.22 10.14 20.99
CA PRO A 197 -16.01 10.40 22.19
C PRO A 197 -16.95 11.59 21.98
N GLU A 198 -18.01 11.65 22.78
CA GLU A 198 -18.93 12.78 22.79
C GLU A 198 -18.18 14.09 23.08
N PRO A 199 -18.22 15.09 22.17
CA PRO A 199 -17.59 16.37 22.42
C PRO A 199 -18.21 17.11 23.61
N SER A 200 -17.42 17.94 24.28
CA SER A 200 -17.85 18.58 25.53
C SER A 200 -18.87 19.71 25.29
N ASN A 201 -18.73 20.48 24.20
CA ASN A 201 -19.62 21.61 23.91
C ASN A 201 -20.61 21.32 22.77
N SER A 202 -21.69 22.11 22.73
CA SER A 202 -22.80 21.90 21.79
C SER A 202 -22.42 22.15 20.33
N GLU A 203 -21.52 23.09 20.06
CA GLU A 203 -21.08 23.43 18.70
C GLU A 203 -20.25 22.28 18.10
N GLU A 204 -19.29 21.75 18.86
CA GLU A 204 -18.53 20.56 18.47
C GLU A 204 -19.45 19.36 18.27
N ARG A 205 -20.42 19.13 19.17
CA ARG A 205 -21.37 18.03 18.98
C ARG A 205 -22.08 18.10 17.64
N LYS A 206 -22.44 19.29 17.16
CA LYS A 206 -23.02 19.47 15.82
C LYS A 206 -21.99 19.17 14.74
N ALA A 207 -20.77 19.69 14.87
CA ALA A 207 -19.70 19.47 13.90
C ALA A 207 -19.36 17.98 13.74
N TYR A 208 -19.12 17.26 14.84
CA TYR A 208 -18.73 15.85 14.81
C TYR A 208 -19.92 14.89 14.61
N TYR A 209 -21.17 15.37 14.58
CA TYR A 209 -22.34 14.51 14.53
C TYR A 209 -22.33 13.57 13.33
N HIS A 210 -22.43 12.27 13.60
CA HIS A 210 -22.54 11.23 12.59
C HIS A 210 -23.40 10.08 13.10
N ALA A 211 -24.65 10.00 12.64
CA ALA A 211 -25.65 9.05 13.13
C ALA A 211 -25.28 7.56 12.96
N LYS A 212 -24.37 7.21 12.03
CA LYS A 212 -23.92 5.83 11.83
C LYS A 212 -22.80 5.41 12.80
N SER A 213 -22.23 6.36 13.55
CA SER A 213 -21.18 6.10 14.53
C SER A 213 -21.75 5.51 15.81
N SER A 214 -20.98 4.65 16.49
CA SER A 214 -21.38 4.03 17.76
C SER A 214 -21.62 5.05 18.88
N THR A 215 -20.99 6.23 18.79
CA THR A 215 -21.15 7.34 19.74
C THR A 215 -22.05 8.45 19.22
N ASN A 216 -22.59 8.34 18.01
CA ASN A 216 -23.17 9.44 17.22
C ASN A 216 -22.19 10.57 16.84
N TYR A 217 -20.89 10.39 17.06
CA TYR A 217 -19.87 11.36 16.69
C TYR A 217 -18.72 10.68 15.95
N ALA A 218 -18.18 11.32 14.92
CA ALA A 218 -17.08 10.76 14.15
C ALA A 218 -16.19 11.81 13.49
N LEU A 219 -14.99 11.36 13.15
CA LEU A 219 -14.19 11.92 12.05
C LEU A 219 -14.51 11.14 10.77
N LYS A 220 -14.65 11.83 9.65
CA LYS A 220 -14.82 11.24 8.32
C LYS A 220 -13.51 11.28 7.54
N VAL A 221 -13.33 10.32 6.65
CA VAL A 221 -12.20 10.27 5.72
C VAL A 221 -12.67 9.63 4.42
N GLN A 222 -12.24 10.19 3.30
CA GLN A 222 -12.54 9.68 1.98
C GLN A 222 -11.38 8.86 1.45
N ILE A 223 -11.71 7.73 0.81
CA ILE A 223 -10.73 6.81 0.25
C ILE A 223 -11.10 6.53 -1.20
N ALA A 224 -10.09 6.57 -2.06
CA ALA A 224 -10.22 6.13 -3.44
C ALA A 224 -9.39 4.87 -3.69
N CYS A 225 -9.97 3.93 -4.42
CA CYS A 225 -9.26 2.74 -4.90
C CYS A 225 -9.53 2.48 -6.37
N ASP A 226 -8.67 1.67 -6.98
CA ASP A 226 -8.96 1.10 -8.30
C ASP A 226 -9.73 -0.22 -8.22
N PHE A 227 -10.07 -0.80 -9.37
CA PHE A 227 -10.79 -2.07 -9.46
C PHE A 227 -9.93 -3.31 -9.16
N HIS A 228 -8.66 -3.14 -8.77
CA HIS A 228 -7.80 -4.18 -8.22
C HIS A 228 -7.61 -4.05 -6.70
N HIS A 229 -8.48 -3.29 -6.02
CA HIS A 229 -8.41 -3.05 -4.58
C HIS A 229 -7.12 -2.33 -4.16
N ARG A 230 -6.49 -1.58 -5.07
CA ARG A 230 -5.34 -0.75 -4.72
C ARG A 230 -5.85 0.60 -4.26
N ILE A 231 -5.52 0.97 -3.02
CA ILE A 231 -5.77 2.33 -2.52
C ILE A 231 -4.82 3.27 -3.25
N VAL A 232 -5.37 4.33 -3.84
CA VAL A 232 -4.63 5.33 -4.62
C VAL A 232 -4.73 6.73 -4.04
N TYR A 233 -5.69 6.94 -3.13
CA TYR A 233 -5.86 8.23 -2.44
C TYR A 233 -6.56 8.03 -1.10
N VAL A 234 -6.16 8.84 -0.13
CA VAL A 234 -6.76 8.93 1.21
C VAL A 234 -6.75 10.40 1.60
N SER A 235 -7.93 11.00 1.75
CA SER A 235 -8.06 12.42 2.10
C SER A 235 -7.58 12.71 3.52
N GLU A 236 -7.52 13.99 3.86
CA GLU A 236 -7.51 14.42 5.26
C GLU A 236 -8.79 13.97 6.01
N CYS A 237 -8.74 14.02 7.33
CA CYS A 237 -9.93 13.84 8.15
C CYS A 237 -10.81 15.09 8.11
N TYR A 238 -12.13 14.88 8.13
CA TYR A 238 -13.15 15.92 8.18
C TYR A 238 -14.09 15.69 9.36
N HIS A 239 -14.82 16.73 9.76
CA HIS A 239 -15.86 16.60 10.78
C HIS A 239 -16.97 15.63 10.33
N GLY A 240 -17.56 14.90 11.28
CA GLY A 240 -18.56 13.86 11.00
C GLY A 240 -19.83 14.33 10.27
N SER A 241 -20.18 15.61 10.44
CA SER A 241 -21.35 16.24 9.80
C SER A 241 -21.12 16.63 8.35
N VAL A 242 -19.86 16.71 7.88
CA VAL A 242 -19.55 17.11 6.50
C VAL A 242 -20.13 16.08 5.53
N HIS A 243 -20.80 16.55 4.49
CA HIS A 243 -21.39 15.68 3.47
C HIS A 243 -20.33 15.06 2.58
N ASP A 244 -20.56 13.83 2.12
CA ASP A 244 -19.56 13.06 1.37
C ASP A 244 -19.17 13.74 0.06
N ILE A 245 -20.12 14.41 -0.61
CA ILE A 245 -19.88 15.24 -1.79
C ILE A 245 -18.99 16.44 -1.49
N THR A 246 -19.18 17.11 -0.34
CA THR A 246 -18.34 18.24 0.08
C THR A 246 -16.92 17.78 0.34
N ILE A 247 -16.75 16.60 0.95
CA ILE A 247 -15.41 16.01 1.12
C ILE A 247 -14.77 15.74 -0.25
N LEU A 248 -15.51 15.25 -1.23
CA LEU A 248 -14.97 15.02 -2.58
C LEU A 248 -14.51 16.33 -3.23
N SER A 249 -15.33 17.38 -3.18
CA SER A 249 -15.04 18.67 -3.80
C SER A 249 -13.90 19.43 -3.09
N GLU A 250 -13.76 19.26 -1.78
CA GLU A 250 -12.72 19.93 -0.98
C GLU A 250 -11.44 19.09 -0.83
N SER A 251 -11.44 17.85 -1.32
CA SER A 251 -10.25 17.01 -1.33
C SER A 251 -9.45 17.18 -2.61
N ASP A 252 -8.14 17.00 -2.53
CA ASP A 252 -7.23 17.08 -3.69
C ASP A 252 -7.43 15.93 -4.71
N LEU A 253 -8.35 14.99 -4.46
CA LEU A 253 -8.55 13.84 -5.35
C LEU A 253 -8.87 14.25 -6.78
N LEU A 254 -9.79 15.20 -6.97
CA LEU A 254 -10.23 15.62 -8.30
C LEU A 254 -9.11 16.34 -9.07
N GLU A 255 -8.18 17.00 -8.38
CA GLU A 255 -7.00 17.63 -8.99
C GLU A 255 -6.03 16.59 -9.58
N HIS A 256 -6.08 15.35 -9.09
CA HIS A 256 -5.24 14.25 -9.53
C HIS A 256 -5.91 13.33 -10.55
N VAL A 257 -7.08 13.70 -11.06
CA VAL A 257 -7.88 12.89 -11.98
C VAL A 257 -8.14 13.68 -13.27
N ASN A 258 -7.84 13.08 -14.42
CA ASN A 258 -8.12 13.69 -15.72
C ASN A 258 -9.64 13.63 -16.02
N ASP A 259 -10.20 14.65 -16.67
CA ASP A 259 -11.61 14.75 -17.12
C ASP A 259 -12.14 13.50 -17.84
N SER A 260 -11.28 12.72 -18.48
CA SER A 260 -11.66 11.44 -19.11
C SER A 260 -12.01 10.30 -18.13
N VAL A 261 -11.74 10.47 -16.84
CA VAL A 261 -11.93 9.46 -15.80
C VAL A 261 -13.27 9.67 -15.09
N GLN A 262 -14.05 8.60 -15.04
CA GLN A 262 -15.28 8.52 -14.26
C GLN A 262 -15.00 7.80 -12.93
N ILE A 263 -15.49 8.38 -11.84
CA ILE A 263 -15.37 7.87 -10.46
C ILE A 263 -16.68 7.20 -10.07
N ILE A 264 -16.63 5.96 -9.62
CA ILE A 264 -17.81 5.27 -9.08
C ILE A 264 -17.96 5.62 -7.60
N ALA A 265 -19.14 6.07 -7.17
CA ALA A 265 -19.39 6.39 -5.77
C ALA A 265 -20.83 6.07 -5.33
N ASP A 266 -21.12 6.23 -4.03
CA ASP A 266 -22.48 6.10 -3.53
C ASP A 266 -23.38 7.27 -3.97
N LYS A 267 -24.69 7.10 -3.79
CA LYS A 267 -25.70 8.14 -3.99
C LYS A 267 -25.48 9.39 -3.14
N GLY A 268 -24.66 9.33 -2.09
CA GLY A 268 -24.23 10.49 -1.30
C GLY A 268 -23.38 11.48 -2.08
N TYR A 269 -22.87 11.07 -3.26
CA TYR A 269 -22.01 11.86 -4.14
C TYR A 269 -22.75 12.39 -5.39
N ILE A 270 -24.08 12.32 -5.42
CA ILE A 270 -24.86 12.86 -6.55
C ILE A 270 -24.69 14.38 -6.59
N GLY A 271 -24.18 14.90 -7.70
CA GLY A 271 -23.99 16.34 -7.94
C GLY A 271 -22.70 16.67 -8.69
N GLU A 272 -21.72 15.75 -8.67
CA GLU A 272 -20.44 15.92 -9.38
C GLU A 272 -20.48 15.33 -10.80
N GLU A 273 -19.94 16.05 -11.78
CA GLU A 273 -20.01 15.70 -13.21
C GLU A 273 -19.26 14.40 -13.54
N ASN A 274 -18.09 14.19 -12.93
CA ASN A 274 -17.24 13.03 -13.16
C ASN A 274 -17.56 11.85 -12.24
N VAL A 275 -18.71 11.88 -11.55
CA VAL A 275 -19.12 10.83 -10.60
C VAL A 275 -20.33 10.04 -11.10
N VAL A 276 -20.14 8.72 -11.18
CA VAL A 276 -21.16 7.75 -11.52
C VAL A 276 -21.72 7.14 -10.25
N THR A 277 -23.04 7.27 -10.06
CA THR A 277 -23.76 6.72 -8.91
C THR A 277 -24.88 5.78 -9.35
N PRO A 278 -25.32 4.84 -8.50
CA PRO A 278 -26.46 3.98 -8.83
C PRO A 278 -27.73 4.79 -9.11
N ARG A 279 -28.42 4.45 -10.21
CA ARG A 279 -29.65 5.11 -10.66
C ARG A 279 -30.75 4.98 -9.59
N LYS A 280 -31.32 6.13 -9.20
CA LYS A 280 -32.40 6.21 -8.20
C LYS A 280 -33.73 5.72 -8.78
N LYS A 281 -34.53 5.06 -7.94
CA LYS A 281 -35.94 4.79 -8.23
C LYS A 281 -36.71 6.11 -8.15
N LEU A 282 -37.44 6.47 -9.21
CA LEU A 282 -38.32 7.64 -9.19
C LEU A 282 -39.58 7.33 -8.37
N HIS A 283 -40.14 8.35 -7.70
CA HIS A 283 -41.34 8.17 -6.89
C HIS A 283 -42.49 7.60 -7.74
N GLY A 284 -43.15 6.56 -7.22
CA GLY A 284 -44.27 5.88 -7.90
C GLY A 284 -43.91 5.05 -9.14
N ARG A 285 -42.62 4.90 -9.50
CA ARG A 285 -42.19 4.10 -10.66
C ARG A 285 -41.26 2.96 -10.28
N GLU A 286 -41.33 1.84 -10.99
CA GLU A 286 -40.36 0.77 -10.85
C GLU A 286 -39.04 1.11 -11.55
N LEU A 287 -37.95 0.49 -11.09
CA LEU A 287 -36.70 0.52 -11.83
C LEU A 287 -36.86 -0.35 -13.09
N THR A 288 -36.51 0.20 -14.24
CA THR A 288 -36.42 -0.59 -15.48
C THR A 288 -35.34 -1.67 -15.32
N ASP A 289 -35.43 -2.74 -16.11
CA ASP A 289 -34.48 -3.84 -16.01
C ASP A 289 -33.06 -3.42 -16.41
N GLU A 290 -32.91 -2.44 -17.31
CA GLU A 290 -31.62 -1.82 -17.64
C GLU A 290 -31.04 -1.10 -16.42
N ASN A 291 -31.86 -0.33 -15.70
CA ASN A 291 -31.42 0.35 -14.48
C ASN A 291 -31.06 -0.63 -13.37
N LYS A 292 -31.76 -1.77 -13.26
CA LYS A 292 -31.41 -2.84 -12.33
C LYS A 292 -30.08 -3.49 -12.69
N SER A 293 -29.83 -3.76 -13.98
CA SER A 293 -28.57 -4.33 -14.46
C SER A 293 -27.41 -3.38 -14.19
N PHE A 294 -27.55 -2.11 -14.57
CA PHE A 294 -26.55 -1.07 -14.30
C PHE A 294 -26.24 -0.94 -12.81
N ASN A 295 -27.27 -0.87 -11.95
CA ASN A 295 -27.06 -0.79 -10.51
C ASN A 295 -26.37 -2.04 -9.96
N ARG A 296 -26.62 -3.22 -10.53
CA ARG A 296 -25.96 -4.46 -10.12
C ARG A 296 -24.46 -4.40 -10.43
N GLU A 297 -24.08 -3.92 -11.60
CA GLU A 297 -22.67 -3.77 -12.01
C GLU A 297 -21.95 -2.73 -11.16
N ILE A 298 -22.54 -1.54 -11.00
CA ILE A 298 -21.97 -0.47 -10.16
C ILE A 298 -21.81 -0.92 -8.70
N ASN A 299 -22.84 -1.53 -8.11
CA ASN A 299 -22.77 -2.03 -6.74
C ASN A 299 -21.75 -3.17 -6.59
N SER A 300 -21.64 -4.06 -7.58
CA SER A 300 -20.61 -5.11 -7.56
C SER A 300 -19.21 -4.51 -7.60
N ALA A 301 -19.01 -3.41 -8.33
CA ALA A 301 -17.71 -2.75 -8.39
C ALA A 301 -17.37 -2.06 -7.06
N ARG A 302 -18.35 -1.41 -6.42
CA ARG A 302 -18.22 -0.78 -5.10
C ARG A 302 -17.83 -1.75 -3.97
N ALA A 303 -18.07 -3.04 -4.11
CA ALA A 303 -17.61 -4.03 -3.14
C ALA A 303 -16.09 -3.95 -2.87
N ALA A 304 -15.27 -3.45 -3.82
CA ALA A 304 -13.84 -3.25 -3.61
C ALA A 304 -13.54 -2.23 -2.50
N ILE A 305 -14.13 -1.03 -2.58
CA ILE A 305 -13.89 0.02 -1.57
C ILE A 305 -14.55 -0.33 -0.22
N GLU A 306 -15.70 -1.01 -0.24
CA GLU A 306 -16.35 -1.49 0.97
C GLU A 306 -15.46 -2.49 1.72
N ASN A 307 -14.81 -3.41 0.99
CA ASN A 307 -13.85 -4.35 1.57
C ASN A 307 -12.61 -3.65 2.14
N ILE A 308 -12.11 -2.61 1.46
CA ILE A 308 -11.02 -1.77 1.98
C ILE A 308 -11.45 -1.10 3.29
N ASN A 309 -12.61 -0.45 3.31
CA ASN A 309 -13.15 0.22 4.50
C ASN A 309 -13.30 -0.76 5.67
N GLN A 310 -13.76 -1.99 5.42
CA GLN A 310 -13.81 -3.03 6.46
C GLN A 310 -12.42 -3.45 6.95
N ARG A 311 -11.42 -3.56 6.07
CA ARG A 311 -10.04 -3.90 6.45
C ARG A 311 -9.41 -2.84 7.33
N LEU A 312 -9.61 -1.56 7.02
CA LEU A 312 -9.16 -0.45 7.86
C LEU A 312 -9.77 -0.56 9.26
N LYS A 313 -11.06 -0.89 9.35
CA LYS A 313 -11.76 -1.09 10.63
C LYS A 313 -11.30 -2.33 11.41
N THR A 314 -10.46 -3.21 10.84
CA THR A 314 -9.80 -4.27 11.62
C THR A 314 -8.67 -3.75 12.51
N TYR A 315 -8.21 -2.52 12.30
CA TYR A 315 -7.30 -1.83 13.22
C TYR A 315 -8.15 -1.15 14.29
N ALA A 316 -7.99 -1.55 15.55
CA ALA A 316 -8.84 -1.10 16.64
C ALA A 316 -8.84 0.43 16.83
N ILE A 317 -7.78 1.11 16.43
CA ILE A 317 -7.70 2.58 16.47
C ILE A 317 -8.67 3.26 15.48
N VAL A 318 -9.02 2.59 14.38
CA VAL A 318 -9.98 3.06 13.37
C VAL A 318 -11.37 2.44 13.58
N GLY A 319 -11.43 1.14 13.90
CA GLY A 319 -12.68 0.40 14.10
C GLY A 319 -13.35 0.62 15.45
N GLY A 320 -12.60 1.10 16.46
CA GLY A 320 -13.09 1.44 17.78
C GLY A 320 -13.39 2.93 17.95
N ILE A 321 -13.49 3.36 19.20
CA ILE A 321 -13.59 4.79 19.56
C ILE A 321 -12.18 5.35 19.64
N TYR A 322 -11.86 6.33 18.80
CA TYR A 322 -10.59 7.07 18.83
C TYR A 322 -10.50 7.91 20.10
N ARG A 323 -9.50 7.61 20.93
CA ARG A 323 -9.23 8.23 22.23
C ARG A 323 -8.17 9.34 22.18
N GLY A 324 -7.66 9.66 20.99
CA GLY A 324 -6.72 10.76 20.82
C GLY A 324 -7.43 12.12 20.86
N ALA A 325 -6.64 13.20 20.75
CA ALA A 325 -7.20 14.55 20.66
C ALA A 325 -8.01 14.70 19.37
N ILE A 326 -9.32 14.92 19.50
CA ILE A 326 -10.25 15.00 18.36
C ILE A 326 -10.01 16.24 17.47
N HIS A 327 -9.36 17.27 18.01
CA HIS A 327 -8.97 18.49 17.30
C HIS A 327 -7.66 18.34 16.51
N ASP A 328 -6.89 17.26 16.75
CA ASP A 328 -5.66 16.99 16.02
C ASP A 328 -5.98 16.18 14.75
N PHE A 329 -6.60 16.87 13.78
CA PHE A 329 -6.95 16.31 12.48
C PHE A 329 -5.75 15.78 11.73
N HIS A 330 -4.59 16.43 11.88
CA HIS A 330 -3.36 16.02 11.23
C HIS A 330 -2.87 14.66 11.74
N LYS A 331 -2.87 14.43 13.07
CA LYS A 331 -2.53 13.12 13.63
C LYS A 331 -3.54 12.04 13.24
N ALA A 332 -4.85 12.35 13.29
CA ALA A 332 -5.88 11.40 12.87
C ALA A 332 -5.73 11.03 11.38
N THR A 333 -5.46 12.00 10.52
CA THR A 333 -5.19 11.82 9.09
C THR A 333 -4.00 10.89 8.87
N LYS A 334 -2.86 11.15 9.53
CA LYS A 334 -1.67 10.31 9.44
C LYS A 334 -1.94 8.87 9.86
N ILE A 335 -2.73 8.66 10.93
CA ILE A 335 -3.12 7.32 11.37
C ILE A 335 -3.86 6.58 10.26
N VAL A 336 -4.88 7.18 9.65
CA VAL A 336 -5.66 6.52 8.59
C VAL A 336 -4.83 6.28 7.34
N GLN A 337 -4.01 7.26 6.94
CA GLN A 337 -3.13 7.16 5.79
C GLN A 337 -2.10 6.04 5.96
N VAL A 338 -1.42 5.96 7.12
CA VAL A 338 -0.51 4.87 7.45
C VAL A 338 -1.24 3.53 7.45
N ILE A 339 -2.39 3.41 8.11
CA ILE A 339 -3.17 2.16 8.14
C ILE A 339 -3.61 1.73 6.73
N SER A 340 -3.94 2.69 5.87
CA SER A 340 -4.27 2.42 4.46
C SER A 340 -3.08 1.82 3.71
N ALA A 341 -1.89 2.37 3.89
CA ALA A 341 -0.66 1.82 3.32
C ALA A 341 -0.36 0.40 3.85
N LEU A 342 -0.53 0.17 5.16
CA LEU A 342 -0.38 -1.14 5.78
C LEU A 342 -1.38 -2.17 5.20
N CYS A 343 -2.65 -1.80 5.07
CA CYS A 343 -3.66 -2.66 4.43
C CYS A 343 -3.29 -2.99 2.98
N LEU A 344 -2.78 -2.02 2.21
CA LEU A 344 -2.35 -2.26 0.83
C LEU A 344 -1.19 -3.26 0.76
N GLN A 345 -0.22 -3.17 1.67
CA GLN A 345 0.90 -4.11 1.73
C GLN A 345 0.42 -5.54 1.99
N GLN A 346 -0.52 -5.73 2.92
CA GLN A 346 -1.14 -7.03 3.21
C GLN A 346 -1.83 -7.63 1.98
N LEU A 347 -2.43 -6.81 1.12
CA LEU A 347 -3.11 -7.26 -0.10
C LEU A 347 -2.13 -7.68 -1.22
N LYS A 348 -1.02 -6.94 -1.39
CA LYS A 348 -0.01 -7.23 -2.42
C LYS A 348 0.60 -8.63 -2.24
N GLN A 349 0.88 -9.03 -1.00
CA GLN A 349 1.46 -10.35 -0.74
C GLN A 349 0.47 -11.50 -0.86
N ARG A 350 -0.78 -11.34 -0.38
CA ARG A 350 -1.80 -12.40 -0.49
C ARG A 350 -2.05 -12.81 -1.95
N THR A 351 -2.07 -11.83 -2.85
CA THR A 351 -2.19 -12.07 -4.29
C THR A 351 -0.98 -12.81 -4.86
N THR A 352 0.22 -12.50 -4.38
CA THR A 352 1.47 -13.15 -4.80
C THR A 352 1.52 -14.62 -4.36
N THR A 353 1.23 -14.91 -3.09
CA THR A 353 1.19 -16.27 -2.55
C THR A 353 0.12 -17.12 -3.22
N PHE A 354 -1.08 -16.57 -3.43
CA PHE A 354 -2.17 -17.27 -4.11
C PHE A 354 -1.82 -17.61 -5.57
N ASN A 355 -1.25 -16.66 -6.31
CA ASN A 355 -0.80 -16.90 -7.69
C ASN A 355 0.33 -17.95 -7.75
N GLN A 356 1.24 -17.96 -6.79
CA GLN A 356 2.28 -18.99 -6.68
C GLN A 356 1.67 -20.38 -6.43
N MET A 357 0.67 -20.50 -5.55
CA MET A 357 -0.02 -21.76 -5.27
C MET A 357 -0.77 -22.30 -6.51
N ILE A 358 -1.49 -21.45 -7.24
CA ILE A 358 -2.16 -21.85 -8.50
C ILE A 358 -1.13 -22.31 -9.54
N HIS A 359 -0.03 -21.57 -9.71
CA HIS A 359 1.01 -21.91 -10.69
C HIS A 359 1.72 -23.24 -10.36
N GLN A 360 2.04 -23.50 -9.09
CA GLN A 360 2.63 -24.78 -8.66
C GLN A 360 1.70 -25.97 -8.93
N ARG A 361 0.39 -25.77 -8.79
CA ARG A 361 -0.62 -26.82 -9.03
C ARG A 361 -0.88 -27.07 -10.52
N LEU A 362 -0.85 -26.02 -11.34
CA LEU A 362 -1.02 -26.12 -12.79
C LEU A 362 0.22 -26.66 -13.51
N TYR A 363 1.42 -26.43 -12.97
CA TYR A 363 2.69 -26.81 -13.62
C TYR A 363 3.68 -27.50 -12.66
N PRO A 364 3.31 -28.65 -12.06
CA PRO A 364 4.12 -29.31 -11.03
C PRO A 364 5.48 -29.82 -11.57
N SER A 365 5.56 -30.18 -12.84
CA SER A 365 6.75 -30.79 -13.47
C SER A 365 7.83 -29.81 -13.93
N ARG A 366 7.67 -28.50 -13.69
CA ARG A 366 8.66 -27.46 -14.07
C ARG A 366 9.47 -26.89 -12.91
N TRP A 367 9.23 -27.36 -11.69
CA TRP A 367 9.98 -26.97 -10.51
C TRP A 367 10.94 -28.11 -10.12
N THR A 368 12.14 -28.08 -10.67
CA THR A 368 13.31 -28.66 -9.98
C THR A 368 14.05 -27.48 -9.37
N ALA A 369 14.36 -27.57 -8.07
CA ALA A 369 14.82 -26.46 -7.24
C ALA A 369 16.19 -25.84 -7.64
N SER A 370 16.73 -26.17 -8.82
CA SER A 370 18.10 -25.84 -9.22
C SER A 370 18.26 -24.94 -10.45
N THR A 371 17.18 -24.48 -11.11
CA THR A 371 17.34 -23.79 -12.41
C THR A 371 16.47 -22.55 -12.64
N LEU A 372 16.34 -21.64 -11.67
CA LEU A 372 15.76 -20.32 -11.97
C LEU A 372 16.47 -19.18 -11.23
N ASN A 373 17.20 -18.37 -11.99
CA ASN A 373 17.79 -17.10 -11.54
C ASN A 373 16.66 -16.08 -11.27
N SER A 374 16.77 -15.33 -10.18
CA SER A 374 15.73 -14.45 -9.60
C SER A 374 15.12 -13.43 -10.57
N SER A 375 15.80 -13.10 -11.66
CA SER A 375 15.36 -12.18 -12.70
C SER A 375 14.36 -12.79 -13.70
N GLN A 376 14.45 -14.09 -13.98
CA GLN A 376 13.53 -14.79 -14.88
C GLN A 376 12.18 -15.08 -14.21
N ILE A 377 12.19 -15.41 -12.91
CA ILE A 377 10.98 -15.57 -12.08
C ILE A 377 10.16 -14.27 -12.09
N ARG A 378 10.81 -13.10 -11.96
CA ARG A 378 10.12 -11.80 -12.00
C ARG A 378 9.44 -11.55 -13.35
N ARG A 379 10.10 -11.81 -14.48
CA ARG A 379 9.52 -11.54 -15.82
C ARG A 379 8.38 -12.49 -16.18
N THR A 380 8.49 -13.79 -15.94
CA THR A 380 7.42 -14.75 -16.28
C THR A 380 6.25 -14.71 -15.31
N THR A 381 6.50 -14.44 -14.03
CA THR A 381 5.43 -14.29 -13.01
C THR A 381 4.66 -12.99 -13.21
N VAL A 382 5.32 -11.87 -13.55
CA VAL A 382 4.63 -10.58 -13.79
C VAL A 382 3.78 -10.60 -15.06
N LEU A 383 4.23 -11.25 -16.14
CA LEU A 383 3.43 -11.37 -17.36
C LEU A 383 2.22 -12.30 -17.17
N ARG A 384 2.35 -13.37 -16.37
CA ARG A 384 1.26 -14.34 -16.14
C ARG A 384 0.33 -13.98 -14.99
N SER A 385 0.80 -13.27 -13.96
CA SER A 385 -0.06 -12.72 -12.90
C SER A 385 -0.97 -11.63 -13.44
N LYS A 386 -0.51 -10.83 -14.42
CA LYS A 386 -1.37 -9.86 -15.13
C LYS A 386 -2.56 -10.53 -15.83
N HIS A 387 -2.36 -11.72 -16.40
CA HIS A 387 -3.44 -12.48 -17.04
C HIS A 387 -4.36 -13.17 -16.04
N LEU A 388 -3.82 -13.72 -14.94
CA LEU A 388 -4.62 -14.26 -13.83
C LEU A 388 -5.49 -13.17 -13.16
N SER A 389 -4.94 -11.98 -12.91
CA SER A 389 -5.70 -10.84 -12.36
C SER A 389 -6.77 -10.30 -13.32
N SER A 390 -6.61 -10.47 -14.63
CA SER A 390 -7.66 -10.13 -15.62
C SER A 390 -8.72 -11.21 -15.79
N ALA A 391 -8.37 -12.48 -15.57
CA ALA A 391 -9.29 -13.62 -15.69
C ALA A 391 -10.20 -13.77 -14.47
N PHE A 392 -9.73 -13.30 -13.32
CA PHE A 392 -10.49 -13.29 -12.08
C PHE A 392 -10.76 -11.84 -11.66
N ASN A 393 -11.95 -11.33 -11.97
CA ASN A 393 -12.54 -10.23 -11.22
C ASN A 393 -12.72 -10.72 -9.76
N TYR A 394 -11.65 -10.65 -8.97
CA TYR A 394 -11.60 -11.04 -7.56
C TYR A 394 -12.28 -9.96 -6.71
N GLY A 395 -13.60 -9.83 -6.89
CA GLY A 395 -14.50 -9.37 -5.85
C GLY A 395 -15.09 -10.59 -5.15
N ASP A 396 -15.19 -10.53 -3.83
CA ASP A 396 -16.23 -11.20 -3.05
C ASP A 396 -15.98 -12.60 -2.46
N GLN A 397 -14.92 -13.36 -2.81
CA GLN A 397 -14.77 -14.73 -2.28
C GLN A 397 -13.38 -15.18 -1.79
N SER A 398 -12.48 -14.28 -1.37
CA SER A 398 -11.21 -14.72 -0.74
C SER A 398 -11.28 -14.78 0.79
N ASP A 399 -12.04 -13.90 1.45
CA ASP A 399 -11.99 -13.78 2.92
C ASP A 399 -12.74 -14.90 3.68
N LYS A 400 -13.76 -15.54 3.07
CA LYS A 400 -14.36 -16.78 3.61
C LYS A 400 -13.54 -18.05 3.33
N TYR A 401 -12.64 -18.00 2.35
CA TYR A 401 -11.91 -19.18 1.84
C TYR A 401 -10.51 -19.33 2.44
N LEU A 402 -9.95 -18.28 3.04
CA LEU A 402 -8.60 -18.30 3.65
C LEU A 402 -8.60 -18.45 5.18
N THR A 403 -9.76 -18.29 5.83
CA THR A 403 -9.93 -18.52 7.28
C THR A 403 -10.26 -19.98 7.62
N THR A 404 -10.65 -20.77 6.63
CA THR A 404 -10.86 -22.22 6.74
C THR A 404 -9.75 -22.90 5.93
N LYS A 405 -9.15 -23.99 6.44
CA LYS A 405 -8.25 -24.84 5.63
C LYS A 405 -8.83 -24.96 4.22
N ILE A 406 -8.10 -24.49 3.20
CA ILE A 406 -8.53 -24.60 1.80
C ILE A 406 -8.74 -26.10 1.53
N ASN A 407 -10.00 -26.54 1.51
CA ASN A 407 -10.34 -27.90 1.15
C ASN A 407 -10.18 -28.04 -0.37
N GLY A 408 -9.70 -29.19 -0.85
CA GLY A 408 -9.37 -29.42 -2.27
C GLY A 408 -10.47 -29.02 -3.27
N CYS A 409 -11.73 -29.10 -2.86
CA CYS A 409 -12.91 -28.74 -3.66
C CYS A 409 -12.94 -27.27 -4.12
N ASP A 410 -12.40 -26.33 -3.33
CA ASP A 410 -12.43 -24.90 -3.66
C ASP A 410 -11.30 -24.48 -4.60
N LEU A 411 -10.17 -25.20 -4.53
CA LEU A 411 -9.07 -25.08 -5.48
C LEU A 411 -9.46 -25.67 -6.85
N ASP A 412 -10.21 -26.76 -6.87
CA ASP A 412 -10.71 -27.38 -8.11
C ASP A 412 -11.71 -26.48 -8.84
N LYS A 413 -12.57 -25.73 -8.12
CA LYS A 413 -13.46 -24.72 -8.72
C LYS A 413 -12.70 -23.55 -9.32
N ALA A 414 -11.60 -23.10 -8.69
CA ALA A 414 -10.74 -22.05 -9.23
C ALA A 414 -9.98 -22.53 -10.48
N LEU A 415 -9.49 -23.77 -10.47
CA LEU A 415 -8.83 -24.42 -11.61
C LEU A 415 -9.79 -24.62 -12.79
N GLU A 416 -11.05 -25.00 -12.53
CA GLU A 416 -12.04 -25.18 -13.58
C GLU A 416 -12.42 -23.84 -14.26
N ARG A 417 -12.55 -22.76 -13.47
CA ARG A 417 -12.76 -21.40 -14.02
C ARG A 417 -11.57 -20.93 -14.84
N TYR A 418 -10.35 -21.23 -14.41
CA TYR A 418 -9.13 -20.93 -15.18
C TYR A 418 -9.10 -21.70 -16.50
N ARG A 419 -9.44 -23.01 -16.50
CA ARG A 419 -9.53 -23.83 -17.72
C ARG A 419 -10.61 -23.36 -18.71
N ILE A 420 -11.76 -22.89 -18.21
CA ILE A 420 -12.83 -22.31 -19.04
C ILE A 420 -12.35 -21.02 -19.72
N TYR A 421 -11.57 -20.19 -19.02
CA TYR A 421 -10.98 -18.97 -19.58
C TYR A 421 -9.86 -19.27 -20.59
N GLU A 422 -9.02 -20.27 -20.31
CA GLU A 422 -7.95 -20.71 -21.23
C GLU A 422 -8.52 -21.27 -22.55
N ARG A 423 -9.65 -22.02 -22.51
CA ARG A 423 -10.37 -22.42 -23.73
C ARG A 423 -10.94 -21.25 -24.51
N ARG A 424 -11.50 -20.23 -23.84
CA ARG A 424 -12.01 -19.02 -24.51
C ARG A 424 -10.91 -18.17 -25.15
N LEU A 425 -9.68 -18.21 -24.63
CA LEU A 425 -8.53 -17.54 -25.25
C LEU A 425 -8.02 -18.27 -26.50
N ILE A 426 -8.14 -19.60 -26.55
CA ILE A 426 -7.80 -20.40 -27.75
C ILE A 426 -8.79 -20.09 -28.89
N ASP A 427 -10.05 -19.78 -28.59
CA ASP A 427 -11.05 -19.40 -29.58
C ASP A 427 -10.90 -17.95 -30.11
N ILE A 428 -10.13 -17.10 -29.42
CA ILE A 428 -9.91 -15.68 -29.79
C ILE A 428 -8.62 -15.49 -30.60
N ILE A 429 -7.68 -16.42 -30.52
CA ILE A 429 -6.42 -16.39 -31.28
C ILE A 429 -6.56 -17.37 -32.45
N PRO A 430 -6.75 -16.91 -33.71
CA PRO A 430 -6.72 -17.84 -34.83
C PRO A 430 -5.35 -18.52 -34.88
N PRO A 431 -5.27 -19.82 -35.21
CA PRO A 431 -4.00 -20.52 -35.27
C PRO A 431 -3.09 -19.78 -36.26
N GLN A 432 -1.99 -19.23 -35.75
CA GLN A 432 -0.93 -18.65 -36.58
C GLN A 432 -0.45 -19.77 -37.50
N THR A 433 -0.80 -19.69 -38.79
CA THR A 433 -0.24 -20.53 -39.84
C THR A 433 1.26 -20.30 -39.84
N THR A 434 2.00 -21.30 -39.42
CA THR A 434 3.45 -21.34 -39.46
C THR A 434 3.90 -21.44 -40.92
N THR A 435 4.00 -20.31 -41.60
CA THR A 435 4.87 -20.21 -42.79
C THR A 435 6.29 -20.02 -42.31
N THR A 436 6.97 -21.14 -42.04
CA THR A 436 8.43 -21.21 -42.01
C THR A 436 8.97 -20.99 -43.42
N THR A 437 9.34 -19.75 -43.75
CA THR A 437 10.32 -19.47 -44.80
C THR A 437 11.70 -19.82 -44.25
N ASN A 438 12.17 -21.02 -44.56
CA ASN A 438 13.58 -21.38 -44.47
C ASN A 438 14.19 -21.26 -45.87
N GLU A 439 14.75 -20.09 -46.17
CA GLU A 439 15.71 -19.93 -47.26
C GLU A 439 17.10 -20.35 -46.76
N ASN A 440 17.64 -21.37 -47.42
CA ASN A 440 19.05 -21.69 -47.68
C ASN A 440 19.45 -23.13 -47.32
N SER A 441 19.26 -24.06 -48.28
CA SER A 441 20.39 -24.70 -48.98
C SER A 441 19.93 -25.90 -49.81
N LYS A 442 20.57 -26.05 -50.99
CA LYS A 442 20.57 -27.18 -51.95
C LYS A 442 19.71 -27.04 -53.21
N ILE A 443 20.32 -26.38 -54.21
CA ILE A 443 20.84 -26.97 -55.46
C ILE A 443 19.88 -27.87 -56.28
N ASN A 444 19.70 -27.42 -57.53
CA ASN A 444 19.36 -28.13 -58.78
C ASN A 444 17.89 -28.47 -59.11
N ASP A 445 17.37 -27.76 -60.12
CA ASP A 445 17.10 -28.24 -61.49
C ASP A 445 15.71 -27.83 -62.04
N LYS A 446 15.76 -27.20 -63.23
CA LYS A 446 14.73 -27.11 -64.30
C LYS A 446 13.48 -26.22 -64.15
N SER A 447 13.57 -25.09 -64.86
CA SER A 447 12.67 -24.65 -65.94
C SER A 447 11.14 -24.82 -65.78
N SER A 448 10.39 -23.71 -65.74
CA SER A 448 9.58 -23.20 -66.88
C SER A 448 8.46 -22.24 -66.46
N LYS A 449 8.40 -21.08 -67.15
CA LYS A 449 7.21 -20.28 -67.57
C LYS A 449 6.20 -19.82 -66.47
N CYS A 450 6.10 -18.52 -66.18
CA CYS A 450 5.40 -17.43 -66.90
C CYS A 450 3.88 -17.34 -66.58
N GLU A 451 3.45 -16.09 -66.37
CA GLU A 451 2.11 -15.49 -66.60
C GLU A 451 1.05 -15.35 -65.48
N ASN A 452 0.70 -14.07 -65.27
CA ASN A 452 -0.59 -13.45 -64.91
C ASN A 452 -1.06 -13.56 -63.45
N CYS A 453 -1.07 -12.49 -62.66
CA CYS A 453 -1.93 -11.30 -62.71
C CYS A 453 -3.42 -11.63 -62.44
N CYS A 454 -3.81 -11.53 -61.17
CA CYS A 454 -5.08 -11.03 -60.64
C CYS A 454 -4.92 -10.81 -59.13
#